data_AF-A0A9X6X2K3-F1
#
_entry.id   AF-A0A9X6X2K3-F1
#
_cell.length_a   1.000
_cell.length_b   1.000
_cell.length_c   1.000
_cell.angle_alpha   90.00
_cell.angle_beta   90.00
_cell.angle_gamma   90.00
#
_symmetry.space_group_name_H-M   'P 1'
#
loop_
_entity.id
_entity.type
_entity.pdbx_description
1 polymer ?
#
loop_
_entity_poly.entity_id
_entity_poly.type
_entity_poly.pdbx_seq_one_letter_code
_entity_poly.pdbx_strand_id
1 'polypeptide(L)'
;MTSPVLVVINYDLHIGGSGSEVSVFKDIKNAINYGKERANEYLKDYDLTRDSFAHEWDEFEEEECEKRYTFTSYKAHKEDTFNIMVYRQPFEDVA
;
A
#
# COMPACT_ATOMS: atom_id res chain seq x y z
N MET A 1 20.07 -7.94 16.13
CA MET A 1 18.63 -7.64 16.06
C MET A 1 18.17 -7.86 14.63
N THR A 2 17.03 -8.53 14.42
CA THR A 2 16.45 -8.62 13.07
C THR A 2 15.77 -7.29 12.76
N SER A 3 16.10 -6.67 11.63
CA SER A 3 15.41 -5.45 11.20
C SER A 3 13.90 -5.72 11.08
N PRO A 4 13.04 -4.85 11.63
CA PRO A 4 11.60 -4.95 11.43
C PRO A 4 11.25 -4.94 9.94
N VAL A 5 10.06 -5.45 9.65
CA VAL A 5 9.39 -5.24 8.39
C VAL A 5 8.25 -4.26 8.64
N LEU A 6 8.18 -3.19 7.86
CA LEU A 6 7.11 -2.22 7.94
C LEU A 6 6.12 -2.47 6.81
N VAL A 7 4.84 -2.28 7.12
CA VAL A 7 3.78 -2.05 6.14
C VAL A 7 3.30 -0.63 6.36
N VAL A 8 3.50 0.22 5.37
CA VAL A 8 3.08 1.62 5.38
C VAL A 8 1.97 1.77 4.37
N ILE A 9 0.84 2.30 4.81
CA ILE A 9 -0.32 2.61 3.97
C ILE A 9 -0.54 4.10 4.05
N ASN A 10 -0.65 4.76 2.89
CA ASN A 10 -1.01 6.17 2.78
C ASN A 10 -2.19 6.29 1.85
N TYR A 11 -3.18 7.09 2.24
CA TYR A 11 -4.38 7.27 1.44
C TYR A 11 -4.89 8.70 1.55
N ASP A 12 -5.46 9.16 0.46
CA ASP A 12 -6.26 10.38 0.37
C ASP A 12 -7.43 10.07 -0.54
N LEU A 13 -8.60 9.84 0.05
CA LEU A 13 -9.77 9.29 -0.62
C LEU A 13 -10.93 10.25 -0.42
N HIS A 14 -11.59 10.62 -1.51
CA HIS A 14 -12.73 11.53 -1.53
C HIS A 14 -13.83 11.14 -0.53
N ILE A 15 -14.12 9.83 -0.41
CA ILE A 15 -15.17 9.29 0.48
C ILE A 15 -14.57 8.57 1.72
N GLY A 16 -13.25 8.37 1.76
CA GLY A 16 -12.56 7.67 2.85
C GLY A 16 -11.78 8.56 3.81
N GLY A 17 -11.65 9.85 3.49
CA GLY A 17 -10.73 10.75 4.17
C GLY A 17 -9.27 10.51 3.79
N SER A 18 -8.37 11.16 4.51
CA SER A 18 -6.93 11.03 4.30
C SER A 18 -6.21 10.60 5.57
N GLY A 19 -5.13 9.86 5.41
CA GLY A 19 -4.37 9.35 6.54
C GLY A 19 -3.24 8.42 6.17
N SER A 20 -2.58 7.95 7.23
CA SER A 20 -1.49 7.00 7.15
C SER A 20 -1.64 5.94 8.24
N GLU A 21 -1.36 4.68 7.88
CA GLU A 21 -1.31 3.55 8.80
C GLU A 21 0.09 2.91 8.72
N VAL A 22 0.63 2.53 9.88
CA VAL A 22 1.91 1.82 9.95
C VAL A 22 1.77 0.59 10.84
N SER A 23 2.10 -0.57 10.27
CA SER A 23 2.11 -1.86 10.95
C SER A 23 3.51 -2.47 10.94
N VAL A 24 3.90 -3.11 12.05
CA VAL A 24 5.24 -3.67 12.23
C VAL A 24 5.18 -5.20 12.31
N PHE A 25 6.02 -5.85 11.52
CA PHE A 25 6.10 -7.31 11.41
C PHE A 25 7.54 -7.80 11.63
N LYS A 26 7.66 -9.06 12.09
CA LYS A 26 8.96 -9.76 12.20
C LYS A 26 9.32 -10.49 10.90
N ASP A 27 8.32 -11.01 10.20
CA ASP A 27 8.47 -11.84 9.00
C ASP A 27 7.99 -11.09 7.76
N ILE A 28 8.78 -11.13 6.68
CA ILE A 28 8.50 -10.39 5.44
C ILE A 28 7.35 -11.00 4.65
N LYS A 29 7.18 -12.33 4.68
CA LYS A 29 6.10 -13.00 3.96
C LYS A 29 4.76 -12.67 4.59
N ASN A 30 4.68 -12.68 5.92
CA ASN A 30 3.49 -12.27 6.65
C ASN A 30 3.13 -10.80 6.37
N ALA A 31 4.13 -9.92 6.33
CA ALA A 31 3.91 -8.50 6.01
C ALA A 31 3.43 -8.29 4.57
N ILE A 32 4.00 -9.01 3.59
CA ILE A 32 3.57 -8.97 2.18
C ILE A 32 2.12 -9.47 2.06
N ASN A 33 1.79 -10.59 2.71
CA ASN A 33 0.43 -11.11 2.71
C ASN A 33 -0.57 -10.10 3.30
N TYR A 34 -0.22 -9.45 4.40
CA TYR A 34 -1.03 -8.39 5.00
C TYR A 34 -1.18 -7.19 4.05
N GLY A 35 -0.10 -6.73 3.40
CA GLY A 35 -0.17 -5.65 2.42
C GLY A 35 -1.11 -5.98 1.24
N LYS A 36 -1.07 -7.21 0.74
CA LYS A 36 -1.97 -7.69 -0.33
C LYS A 36 -3.42 -7.80 0.13
N GLU A 37 -3.65 -8.24 1.36
CA GLU A 37 -4.99 -8.25 1.97
C GLU A 37 -5.57 -6.84 2.00
N ARG A 38 -4.81 -5.86 2.51
CA ARG A 38 -5.21 -4.44 2.55
C ARG A 38 -5.46 -3.84 1.16
N ALA A 39 -4.64 -4.18 0.17
CA ALA A 39 -4.87 -3.77 -1.23
C ALA A 39 -6.20 -4.31 -1.77
N ASN A 40 -6.49 -5.59 -1.52
CA ASN A 40 -7.73 -6.22 -1.98
C ASN A 40 -8.96 -5.70 -1.22
N GLU A 41 -8.84 -5.39 0.07
CA GLU A 41 -9.88 -4.73 0.85
C GLU A 41 -10.21 -3.35 0.28
N TYR A 42 -9.19 -2.51 0.01
CA TYR A 42 -9.39 -1.23 -0.66
C TYR A 42 -10.11 -1.38 -2.01
N LEU A 43 -9.64 -2.28 -2.87
CA LEU A 43 -10.29 -2.50 -4.16
C LEU A 43 -11.76 -2.91 -3.98
N LYS A 44 -12.05 -3.78 -3.02
CA LYS A 44 -13.42 -4.24 -2.73
C LYS A 44 -14.31 -3.14 -2.15
N ASP A 45 -13.82 -2.39 -1.18
CA ASP A 45 -14.59 -1.37 -0.44
C ASP A 45 -15.01 -0.21 -1.35
N TYR A 46 -14.25 0.04 -2.42
CA TYR A 46 -14.50 1.09 -3.40
C TYR A 46 -15.05 0.58 -4.75
N ASP A 47 -15.42 -0.71 -4.82
CA ASP A 47 -15.94 -1.38 -6.03
C ASP A 47 -15.02 -1.22 -7.26
N LEU A 48 -13.72 -1.39 -7.01
CA LEU A 48 -12.65 -1.29 -7.99
C LEU A 48 -12.05 -2.65 -8.31
N THR A 49 -11.51 -2.73 -9.53
CA THR A 49 -10.59 -3.78 -9.95
C THR A 49 -9.27 -3.16 -10.38
N ARG A 50 -8.24 -3.98 -10.58
CA ARG A 50 -6.95 -3.53 -11.12
C ARG A 50 -7.10 -2.87 -12.51
N ASP A 51 -8.09 -3.31 -13.29
CA ASP A 51 -8.40 -2.72 -14.60
C ASP A 51 -9.19 -1.41 -14.52
N SER A 52 -9.62 -1.00 -13.32
CA SER A 52 -10.38 0.24 -13.14
C SER A 52 -9.54 1.49 -13.39
N PHE A 53 -8.21 1.38 -13.42
CA PHE A 53 -7.26 2.49 -13.57
C PHE A 53 -6.80 2.70 -15.04
N ALA A 54 -7.74 2.61 -15.99
CA ALA A 54 -7.44 2.65 -17.43
C ALA A 54 -7.75 4.00 -18.11
N HIS A 55 -8.18 5.03 -17.37
CA HIS A 55 -8.39 6.35 -17.96
C HIS A 55 -7.08 7.11 -18.16
N GLU A 56 -7.12 8.15 -19.01
CA GLU A 56 -5.96 8.93 -19.51
C GLU A 56 -5.01 9.49 -18.42
N TRP A 57 -5.47 9.57 -17.17
CA TRP A 57 -4.73 10.14 -16.04
C TRP A 57 -4.75 9.25 -14.80
N ASP A 58 -5.35 8.07 -14.88
CA ASP A 58 -5.25 7.11 -13.78
C ASP A 58 -3.84 6.54 -13.74
N GLU A 59 -3.33 6.27 -12.54
CA GLU A 59 -2.04 5.58 -12.35
C GLU A 59 -2.28 4.32 -11.54
N PHE A 60 -1.64 3.21 -11.94
CA PHE A 60 -1.68 1.96 -11.21
C PHE A 60 -0.40 1.18 -11.40
N GLU A 61 0.20 0.78 -10.27
CA GLU A 61 1.38 -0.06 -10.24
C GLU A 61 1.27 -1.05 -9.07
N GLU A 62 1.53 -2.33 -9.32
CA GLU A 62 1.61 -3.36 -8.29
C GLU A 62 2.82 -4.23 -8.56
N GLU A 63 3.77 -4.27 -7.62
CA GLU A 63 4.99 -5.07 -7.73
C GLU A 63 5.21 -5.92 -6.48
N GLU A 64 5.68 -7.15 -6.67
CA GLU A 64 6.02 -8.06 -5.59
C GLU A 64 7.38 -8.72 -5.86
N CYS A 65 8.23 -8.82 -4.83
CA CYS A 65 9.36 -9.73 -4.84
C CYS A 65 9.63 -10.28 -3.42
N GLU A 66 10.64 -11.13 -3.26
CA GLU A 66 10.95 -11.78 -1.98
C GLU A 66 11.21 -10.81 -0.81
N LYS A 67 11.48 -9.53 -1.10
CA LYS A 67 11.89 -8.52 -0.12
C LYS A 67 10.90 -7.38 0.05
N ARG A 68 9.94 -7.22 -0.86
CA ARG A 68 9.03 -6.07 -0.87
C ARG A 68 7.71 -6.38 -1.56
N TYR A 69 6.71 -5.58 -1.24
CA TYR A 69 5.47 -5.44 -1.98
C TYR A 69 5.11 -3.96 -2.09
N THR A 70 4.69 -3.53 -3.26
CA THR A 70 4.17 -2.18 -3.51
C THR A 70 2.85 -2.26 -4.24
N PHE A 71 1.92 -1.42 -3.84
CA PHE A 71 0.66 -1.16 -4.52
C PHE A 71 0.48 0.35 -4.54
N THR A 72 0.39 0.94 -5.72
CA THR A 72 0.21 2.38 -5.91
C THR A 72 -0.98 2.56 -6.82
N SER A 73 -1.93 3.40 -6.42
CA SER A 73 -3.06 3.74 -7.25
C SER A 73 -3.42 5.21 -7.13
N TYR A 74 -3.74 5.80 -8.28
CA TYR A 74 -4.31 7.14 -8.41
C TYR A 74 -5.50 7.10 -9.35
N LYS A 75 -6.65 7.61 -8.91
CA LYS A 75 -7.88 7.73 -9.70
C LYS A 75 -8.17 9.19 -10.00
N ALA A 76 -7.75 9.67 -11.17
CA ALA A 76 -7.72 11.10 -11.46
C ALA A 76 -9.06 11.81 -11.34
N HIS A 77 -10.15 11.18 -11.78
CA HIS A 77 -11.48 11.81 -11.74
C HIS A 77 -12.09 11.93 -10.34
N LYS A 78 -11.53 11.22 -9.35
CA LYS A 78 -11.91 11.34 -7.93
C LYS A 78 -10.83 12.01 -7.09
N GLU A 79 -9.65 12.23 -7.68
CA GLU A 79 -8.42 12.63 -6.98
C GLU A 79 -8.04 11.66 -5.85
N ASP A 80 -8.45 10.39 -5.96
CA ASP A 80 -8.20 9.36 -4.94
C ASP A 80 -6.78 8.80 -5.09
N THR A 81 -6.03 8.75 -3.99
CA THR A 81 -4.75 8.04 -3.89
C THR A 81 -4.80 6.95 -2.83
N PHE A 82 -4.23 5.79 -3.14
CA PHE A 82 -4.06 4.71 -2.17
C PHE A 82 -2.77 3.95 -2.44
N ASN A 83 -1.86 3.97 -1.48
CA ASN A 83 -0.50 3.47 -1.60
C ASN A 83 -0.14 2.54 -0.44
N ILE A 84 0.42 1.37 -0.75
CA ILE A 84 0.97 0.42 0.21
C ILE A 84 2.44 0.16 -0.12
N MET A 85 3.29 0.24 0.88
CA MET A 85 4.69 -0.18 0.79
C MET A 85 5.03 -1.16 1.91
N VAL A 86 5.58 -2.31 1.53
CA VAL A 86 6.08 -3.33 2.44
C VAL A 86 7.58 -3.49 2.25
N TYR A 87 8.36 -3.28 3.30
CA TYR A 87 9.82 -3.34 3.20
C TYR A 87 10.49 -3.58 4.56
N ARG A 88 11.72 -4.13 4.53
CA ARG A 88 12.57 -4.20 5.73
C ARG A 88 13.25 -2.86 5.97
N GLN A 89 13.22 -2.37 7.19
CA GLN A 89 13.90 -1.14 7.59
C GLN A 89 14.73 -1.39 8.85
N PRO A 90 16.01 -1.01 8.92
CA PRO A 90 16.72 -0.96 10.20
C PRO A 90 16.06 0.09 11.12
N PHE A 91 15.79 -0.25 12.39
CA PHE A 91 15.47 0.78 13.40
C PHE A 91 16.79 1.36 13.89
N GLU A 92 17.10 2.55 13.40
CA GLU A 92 18.17 3.40 13.93
C GLU A 92 17.50 4.67 14.45
N ASP A 93 17.71 4.99 15.73
CA ASP A 93 17.34 6.30 16.24
C ASP A 93 18.20 7.35 15.53
N VAL A 94 17.57 8.43 15.09
CA VAL A 94 18.33 9.59 14.61
C VAL A 94 18.90 10.28 15.84
N ALA A 95 20.23 10.24 15.98
CA ALA A 95 20.97 10.84 17.09
C ALA A 95 20.88 12.38 17.10
#